data_AF-A0A3L7XB33-F1
#
_entry.id   AF-A0A3L7XB33-F1
#
_cell.length_a   1.000
_cell.length_b   1.000
_cell.length_c   1.000
_cell.angle_alpha   90.00
_cell.angle_beta   90.00
_cell.angle_gamma   90.00
#
_symmetry.space_group_name_H-M   'P 1'
#
loop_
_entity.id
_entity.type
_entity.pdbx_description
1 polymer ?
#
loop_
_entity_poly.entity_id
_entity_poly.type
_entity_poly.pdbx_seq_one_letter_code
_entity_poly.pdbx_strand_id
1 'polypeptide(L)'
;MPNQYVASDTRTGLQVQVTGTFPEDPDDRVRIARTTNLFTRLMGTVLTTESDTERRERFRAIETQLEVAEALIRGDMAEVQRLVRDTLHNMGVTEDQLREVETQLREQMARLGQDMPPEFGSMFGGLGGPAPDAPPADTPDPRYPDDPPPAPKP
;
A
#
# COMPACT_ATOMS: atom_id res chain seq x y z
N MET A 1 27.02 3.86 23.34
CA MET A 1 26.07 3.35 24.35
C MET A 1 24.69 3.32 23.70
N PRO A 2 23.91 2.23 23.83
CA PRO A 2 22.53 2.25 23.35
C PRO A 2 21.72 3.26 24.16
N ASN A 3 20.89 4.04 23.48
CA ASN A 3 19.93 4.94 24.09
C ASN A 3 18.73 4.13 24.58
N GLN A 4 18.12 4.57 25.68
CA GLN A 4 16.94 3.95 26.26
C GLN A 4 15.81 4.97 26.36
N TYR A 5 14.61 4.55 25.97
CA TYR A 5 13.37 5.27 26.20
C TYR A 5 12.37 4.35 26.90
N VAL A 6 11.67 4.87 27.91
CA VAL A 6 10.64 4.13 28.64
C VAL A 6 9.32 4.90 28.54
N ALA A 7 8.30 4.22 28.04
CA ALA A 7 6.92 4.68 28.09
C ALA A 7 6.20 3.98 29.25
N SER A 8 5.26 4.67 29.87
CA SER A 8 4.45 4.13 30.96
C SER A 8 2.99 4.50 30.76
N ASP A 9 2.09 3.55 31.00
CA ASP A 9 0.65 3.80 31.10
C ASP A 9 0.24 3.82 32.58
N THR A 10 -0.11 5.02 33.08
CA THR A 10 -0.45 5.23 34.49
C THR A 10 -1.77 4.56 34.89
N ARG A 11 -2.66 4.26 33.94
CA ARG A 11 -3.94 3.57 34.23
C ARG A 11 -3.72 2.12 34.60
N THR A 12 -2.75 1.46 33.96
CA THR A 12 -2.54 0.01 34.07
C THR A 12 -1.24 -0.34 34.79
N GLY A 13 -0.34 0.63 34.97
CA GLY A 13 1.01 0.41 35.48
C GLY A 13 1.96 -0.23 34.46
N LEU A 14 1.50 -0.46 33.22
CA LEU A 14 2.31 -1.07 32.16
C LEU A 14 3.47 -0.16 31.77
N GLN A 15 4.65 -0.75 31.56
CA GLN A 15 5.81 -0.05 31.04
C GLN A 15 6.35 -0.77 29.80
N VAL A 16 6.78 0.01 28.81
CA VAL A 16 7.47 -0.48 27.60
C VAL A 16 8.79 0.25 27.48
N GLN A 17 9.87 -0.52 27.36
CA GLN A 17 11.22 0.00 27.17
C GLN A 17 11.67 -0.26 25.73
N VAL A 18 12.12 0.80 25.05
CA VAL A 18 12.78 0.73 23.75
C VAL A 18 14.24 1.06 23.95
N THR A 19 15.12 0.17 23.49
CA THR A 19 16.58 0.33 23.60
C THR A 19 17.19 0.19 22.22
N GLY A 20 18.08 1.10 21.84
CA GLY A 20 18.73 1.07 20.53
C GLY A 20 19.56 2.31 20.22
N THR A 21 20.01 2.44 18.99
CA THR A 21 20.72 3.64 18.53
C THR A 21 19.70 4.65 18.00
N PHE A 22 19.39 5.67 18.80
CA PHE A 22 18.45 6.71 18.36
C PHE A 22 19.14 7.78 17.50
N PRO A 23 18.47 8.28 16.46
CA PRO A 23 18.99 9.35 15.61
C PRO A 23 19.29 10.62 16.42
N GLU A 24 20.22 11.46 15.94
CA GLU A 24 20.55 12.73 16.61
C GLU A 24 19.43 13.76 16.47
N ASP A 25 18.67 13.67 15.37
CA ASP A 25 17.57 14.58 15.08
C ASP A 25 16.50 14.59 16.20
N PRO A 26 16.16 15.77 16.75
CA PRO A 26 15.16 15.88 17.80
C PRO A 26 13.75 15.45 17.39
N ASP A 27 13.33 15.69 16.15
CA ASP A 27 11.98 15.35 15.69
C ASP A 27 11.82 13.83 15.60
N ASP A 28 12.84 13.12 15.12
CA ASP A 28 12.84 11.66 15.11
C ASP A 28 12.76 11.08 16.53
N ARG A 29 13.48 11.67 17.50
CA ARG A 29 13.38 11.27 18.91
C ARG A 29 11.99 11.48 19.48
N VAL A 30 11.35 12.60 19.14
CA VAL A 30 9.95 12.87 19.53
C VAL A 30 9.01 11.86 18.91
N ARG A 31 9.24 11.45 17.65
CA ARG A 31 8.44 10.40 16.99
C ARG A 31 8.62 9.05 17.68
N ILE A 32 9.83 8.65 18.05
CA ILE A 32 10.08 7.42 18.83
C ILE A 32 9.28 7.45 20.14
N ALA A 33 9.35 8.55 20.89
CA ALA A 33 8.62 8.72 22.14
C ALA A 33 7.11 8.60 21.94
N ARG A 34 6.58 9.29 20.92
CA ARG A 34 5.14 9.29 20.59
C ARG A 34 4.66 7.89 20.20
N THR A 35 5.36 7.21 19.31
CA THR A 35 5.02 5.86 18.85
C THR A 35 5.07 4.85 20.01
N THR A 36 6.09 4.91 20.85
CA THR A 36 6.22 4.01 22.02
C THR A 36 5.08 4.26 23.02
N ASN A 37 4.72 5.52 23.29
CA ASN A 37 3.58 5.84 24.15
C ASN A 37 2.24 5.37 23.55
N LEU A 38 2.07 5.48 22.23
CA LEU A 38 0.87 4.97 21.55
C LEU A 38 0.77 3.46 21.72
N PHE A 39 1.85 2.72 21.45
CA PHE A 39 1.91 1.28 21.61
C PHE A 39 1.66 0.86 23.07
N THR A 40 2.26 1.55 24.05
CA THR A 40 2.06 1.25 25.48
C THR A 40 0.59 1.38 25.88
N ARG A 41 -0.10 2.44 25.43
CA ARG A 41 -1.54 2.62 25.71
C ARG A 41 -2.41 1.59 25.00
N LEU A 42 -2.05 1.21 23.78
CA LEU A 42 -2.73 0.14 23.05
C LEU A 42 -2.61 -1.19 23.80
N MET A 43 -1.40 -1.56 24.23
CA MET A 43 -1.16 -2.75 25.04
C MET A 43 -1.90 -2.71 26.38
N GLY A 44 -1.87 -1.57 27.07
CA GLY A 44 -2.64 -1.36 28.31
C GLY A 44 -4.13 -1.62 28.08
N THR A 45 -4.70 -1.12 26.97
CA THR A 45 -6.11 -1.34 26.61
C THR A 45 -6.42 -2.83 26.40
N VAL A 46 -5.57 -3.55 25.68
CA VAL A 46 -5.76 -4.99 25.45
C VAL A 46 -5.66 -5.77 26.77
N LEU A 47 -4.67 -5.47 27.60
CA LEU A 47 -4.46 -6.17 28.87
C LEU A 47 -5.59 -5.92 29.88
N THR A 48 -6.30 -4.79 29.78
CA THR A 48 -7.51 -4.54 30.58
C THR A 48 -8.76 -5.27 30.10
N THR A 49 -8.68 -6.03 29.00
CA THR A 49 -9.81 -6.82 28.48
C THR A 49 -10.06 -8.03 29.38
N GLU A 50 -11.24 -8.11 29.99
CA GLU A 50 -11.59 -9.17 30.94
C GLU A 50 -11.71 -10.55 30.27
N SER A 51 -12.31 -10.60 29.07
CA SER A 51 -12.49 -11.84 28.32
C SER A 51 -11.18 -12.30 27.69
N ASP A 52 -10.73 -13.51 28.04
CA ASP A 52 -9.54 -14.13 27.47
C ASP A 52 -9.63 -14.32 25.95
N THR A 53 -10.81 -14.70 25.45
CA THR A 53 -11.04 -14.90 24.01
C THR A 53 -10.92 -13.58 23.28
N GLU A 54 -11.62 -12.54 23.74
CA GLU A 54 -11.58 -11.22 23.13
C GLU A 54 -10.18 -10.60 23.21
N ARG A 55 -9.48 -10.80 24.33
CA ARG A 55 -8.10 -10.34 24.50
C ARG A 55 -7.17 -10.97 23.48
N ARG A 56 -7.29 -12.28 23.23
CA ARG A 56 -6.50 -12.99 22.21
C ARG A 56 -6.82 -12.52 20.80
N GLU A 57 -8.08 -12.26 20.49
CA GLU A 57 -8.49 -11.70 19.19
C GLU A 57 -7.91 -10.30 18.98
N ARG A 58 -7.96 -9.44 20.00
CA ARG A 58 -7.36 -8.10 19.96
C ARG A 58 -5.84 -8.18 19.76
N PHE A 59 -5.14 -9.10 20.41
CA PHE A 59 -3.70 -9.32 20.17
C PHE A 59 -3.43 -9.69 18.71
N ARG A 60 -4.13 -10.68 18.17
CA ARG A 60 -3.97 -11.09 16.77
C ARG A 60 -4.20 -9.93 15.80
N ALA A 61 -5.25 -9.13 16.03
CA ALA A 61 -5.55 -7.98 15.20
C ALA A 61 -4.41 -6.94 15.21
N ILE A 62 -3.79 -6.69 16.37
CA ILE A 62 -2.66 -5.76 16.49
C ILE A 62 -1.41 -6.33 15.83
N GLU A 63 -1.12 -7.62 16.03
CA GLU A 63 0.01 -8.31 15.42
C GLU A 63 -0.05 -8.20 13.89
N THR A 64 -1.20 -8.55 13.29
CA THR A 64 -1.41 -8.41 11.85
C THR A 64 -1.20 -6.97 11.37
N GLN A 65 -1.70 -5.97 12.09
CA GLN A 65 -1.52 -4.57 11.70
C GLN A 65 -0.06 -4.13 11.76
N LEU A 66 0.69 -4.60 12.76
CA LEU A 66 2.12 -4.29 12.89
C LEU A 66 2.94 -4.97 11.79
N GLU A 67 2.62 -6.22 11.44
CA GLU A 67 3.26 -6.94 10.33
C GLU A 67 3.03 -6.24 8.99
N VAL A 68 1.78 -5.82 8.73
CA VAL A 68 1.45 -5.06 7.51
C VAL A 68 2.19 -3.73 7.48
N ALA A 69 2.22 -3.00 8.60
CA ALA A 69 2.95 -1.73 8.68
C ALA A 69 4.46 -1.93 8.45
N GLU A 70 5.05 -2.98 9.01
CA GLU A 70 6.46 -3.33 8.79
C GLU A 70 6.74 -3.65 7.32
N ALA A 71 5.90 -4.48 6.69
CA ALA A 71 6.05 -4.82 5.27
C ALA A 71 5.95 -3.59 4.36
N LEU A 72 5.02 -2.68 4.65
CA LEU A 72 4.89 -1.40 3.94
C LEU A 72 6.13 -0.52 4.09
N ILE A 73 6.68 -0.41 5.30
CA ILE A 73 7.91 0.36 5.56
C ILE A 73 9.12 -0.25 4.84
N ARG A 74 9.18 -1.59 4.74
CA ARG A 74 10.23 -2.31 3.99
C ARG A 74 10.02 -2.26 2.46
N GLY A 75 8.86 -1.83 1.99
CA GLY A 75 8.49 -1.84 0.57
C GLY A 75 8.18 -3.24 0.02
N ASP A 76 7.89 -4.21 0.89
CA ASP A 76 7.62 -5.60 0.51
C ASP A 76 6.12 -5.79 0.18
N MET A 77 5.74 -5.41 -1.03
CA MET A 77 4.33 -5.48 -1.47
C MET A 77 3.82 -6.92 -1.62
N ALA A 78 4.71 -7.90 -1.84
CA ALA A 78 4.33 -9.31 -1.90
C ALA A 78 3.88 -9.80 -0.52
N GLU A 79 4.64 -9.43 0.52
CA GLU A 79 4.27 -9.73 1.90
C GLU A 79 2.99 -9.02 2.33
N VAL A 80 2.81 -7.74 1.94
CA VAL A 80 1.55 -7.01 2.19
C VAL A 80 0.36 -7.75 1.57
N GLN A 81 0.47 -8.18 0.31
CA GLN A 81 -0.60 -8.92 -0.37
C GLN A 81 -0.92 -10.25 0.32
N ARG A 82 0.11 -10.96 0.78
CA ARG A 82 -0.05 -12.21 1.54
C ARG A 82 -0.80 -11.95 2.85
N LEU A 83 -0.36 -10.98 3.65
CA LEU A 83 -0.98 -10.63 4.93
C LEU A 83 -2.43 -10.17 4.78
N VAL A 84 -2.74 -9.38 3.76
CA VAL A 84 -4.12 -8.95 3.47
C VAL A 84 -5.00 -10.15 3.10
N ARG A 85 -4.50 -11.07 2.28
CA ARG A 85 -5.22 -12.30 1.92
C ARG A 85 -5.50 -13.17 3.13
N ASP A 86 -4.49 -13.40 3.97
CA ASP A 86 -4.62 -14.19 5.19
C ASP A 86 -5.62 -13.56 6.16
N THR A 87 -5.63 -12.23 6.26
CA THR A 87 -6.61 -11.48 7.07
C THR A 87 -8.03 -11.69 6.55
N LEU A 88 -8.26 -11.53 5.25
CA LEU A 88 -9.58 -11.70 4.64
C LEU A 88 -10.07 -13.15 4.77
N HIS A 89 -9.18 -14.12 4.57
CA HIS A 89 -9.48 -15.54 4.79
C HIS A 89 -9.90 -15.81 6.25
N ASN A 90 -9.18 -15.25 7.22
CA ASN A 90 -9.51 -15.39 8.65
C ASN A 90 -10.83 -14.71 9.03
N MET A 91 -11.27 -13.71 8.26
CA MET A 91 -12.60 -13.09 8.39
C MET A 91 -13.71 -13.88 7.68
N GLY A 92 -13.39 -15.02 7.08
CA GLY A 92 -14.34 -15.90 6.38
C GLY A 92 -14.58 -15.53 4.92
N VAL A 93 -13.76 -14.63 4.33
CA VAL A 93 -13.82 -14.33 2.90
C VAL A 93 -13.14 -15.47 2.14
N THR A 94 -13.89 -16.14 1.26
CA THR A 94 -13.34 -17.24 0.46
C THR A 94 -12.49 -16.72 -0.69
N GLU A 95 -11.60 -17.57 -1.23
CA GLU A 95 -10.82 -17.21 -2.43
C GLU A 95 -11.72 -16.83 -3.61
N ASP A 96 -12.90 -17.43 -3.72
CA ASP A 96 -13.84 -17.13 -4.79
C ASP A 96 -14.42 -15.70 -4.64
N GLN A 97 -14.76 -15.29 -3.42
CA GLN A 97 -15.19 -13.92 -3.13
C GLN A 97 -14.07 -12.90 -3.35
N LEU A 98 -12.83 -13.26 -3.05
CA LEU A 98 -11.66 -12.44 -3.35
C LEU A 98 -11.49 -12.20 -4.86
N ARG A 99 -11.65 -13.24 -5.69
CA ARG A 99 -11.59 -13.12 -7.16
C ARG A 99 -12.76 -12.29 -7.70
N GLU A 100 -13.95 -12.40 -7.11
CA GLU A 100 -15.10 -11.55 -7.45
C GLU A 100 -14.82 -10.07 -7.14
N VAL A 101 -14.27 -9.77 -5.96
CA VAL A 101 -13.89 -8.39 -5.57
C VAL A 101 -12.80 -7.83 -6.49
N GLU A 102 -11.79 -8.63 -6.85
CA GLU A 102 -10.76 -8.22 -7.80
C GLU A 102 -11.36 -7.90 -9.18
N THR A 103 -12.28 -8.73 -9.65
CA THR A 103 -12.98 -8.53 -10.93
C THR A 103 -13.79 -7.23 -10.91
N GLN A 104 -14.55 -7.00 -9.83
CA GLN A 104 -15.33 -5.77 -9.65
C GLN A 104 -14.44 -4.52 -9.58
N LEU A 105 -13.31 -4.58 -8.86
CA LEU A 105 -12.36 -3.46 -8.78
C LEU A 105 -11.73 -3.15 -10.13
N ARG A 106 -11.38 -4.18 -10.93
CA ARG A 106 -10.84 -4.01 -12.28
C ARG A 106 -11.88 -3.39 -13.22
N GLU A 107 -13.13 -3.83 -13.15
CA GLU A 107 -14.23 -3.25 -13.94
C GLU A 107 -14.54 -1.80 -13.56
N GLN A 108 -14.50 -1.47 -12.26
CA GLN A 108 -14.69 -0.09 -11.79
C GLN A 108 -13.54 0.82 -12.23
N MET A 109 -12.28 0.37 -12.16
CA MET A 109 -11.15 1.14 -12.68
C MET A 109 -11.21 1.30 -14.20
N ALA A 110 -11.65 0.28 -14.94
CA ALA A 110 -11.83 0.37 -16.39
C ALA A 110 -12.91 1.40 -16.78
N ARG A 111 -14.03 1.44 -16.04
CA ARG A 111 -15.08 2.46 -16.22
C ARG A 111 -14.59 3.87 -15.87
N LEU A 112 -13.90 4.01 -14.73
CA LEU A 112 -13.29 5.30 -14.34
C LEU A 112 -12.23 5.77 -15.35
N GLY A 113 -11.49 4.86 -15.96
CA GLY A 113 -10.54 5.16 -17.04
C GLY A 113 -11.22 5.53 -18.38
N GLN A 114 -12.43 5.03 -18.64
CA GLN A 114 -13.23 5.38 -19.82
C GLN A 114 -13.92 6.75 -19.71
N ASP A 115 -14.27 7.18 -18.50
CA ASP A 115 -14.92 8.47 -18.24
C ASP A 115 -13.90 9.64 -18.09
N MET A 116 -12.60 9.36 -18.12
CA MET A 116 -11.55 10.37 -18.05
C MET A 116 -11.22 10.93 -19.45
N PRO A 117 -11.09 12.25 -19.62
CA PRO A 117 -10.70 12.84 -20.90
C PRO A 117 -9.37 12.24 -21.40
N PRO A 118 -9.20 12.04 -22.72
CA PRO A 118 -8.02 11.38 -23.30
C PRO A 118 -6.68 12.02 -22.92
N GLU A 119 -6.69 13.27 -22.45
CA GLU A 119 -5.52 14.01 -21.96
C GLU A 119 -4.97 13.48 -20.62
N PHE A 120 -5.80 12.84 -19.79
CA PHE A 120 -5.41 12.27 -18.49
C PHE A 120 -5.05 10.76 -18.58
N GLY A 121 -5.61 10.03 -19.55
CA GLY A 121 -5.35 8.59 -19.74
C GLY A 121 -3.92 8.27 -20.16
N SER A 122 -3.23 9.19 -20.84
CA SER A 122 -1.84 9.05 -21.27
C SER A 122 -0.82 9.11 -20.12
N MET A 123 -1.20 9.69 -18.97
CA MET A 123 -0.32 9.82 -17.80
C MET A 123 -0.26 8.54 -16.94
N PHE A 124 -1.30 7.71 -16.96
CA PHE A 124 -1.38 6.44 -16.23
C PHE A 124 -1.35 5.19 -17.13
N GLY A 125 -1.53 5.32 -18.44
CA GLY A 125 -1.64 4.21 -19.41
C GLY A 125 -0.32 3.63 -19.94
N GLY A 126 0.84 4.06 -19.44
CA GLY A 126 2.16 3.66 -19.97
C GLY A 126 2.59 2.20 -19.76
N LEU A 127 1.75 1.35 -19.14
CA LEU A 127 2.04 -0.08 -18.95
C LEU A 127 1.05 -1.02 -19.69
N GLY A 128 0.11 -0.46 -20.47
CA GLY A 128 -0.77 -1.26 -21.33
C GLY A 128 -0.19 -1.37 -22.74
N GLY A 129 0.40 -2.52 -23.07
CA GLY A 129 0.80 -2.83 -24.44
C GLY A 129 -0.36 -2.69 -25.44
N PRO A 130 -0.07 -2.48 -26.74
CA PRO A 130 -1.09 -2.14 -27.72
C PRO A 130 -2.14 -3.25 -27.87
N ALA A 131 -3.40 -2.85 -28.00
CA ALA A 131 -4.55 -3.74 -28.18
C ALA A 131 -4.40 -4.60 -29.45
N PRO A 132 -4.98 -5.82 -29.51
CA PRO A 132 -4.63 -6.83 -30.51
C PRO A 132 -5.15 -6.56 -31.93
N ASP A 133 -5.98 -5.54 -32.16
CA ASP A 133 -6.73 -5.39 -33.42
C ASP A 133 -6.72 -3.97 -34.02
N ALA A 134 -5.69 -3.17 -33.71
CA ALA A 134 -5.46 -1.96 -34.50
C ALA A 134 -4.85 -2.36 -35.86
N PRO A 135 -5.43 -1.95 -37.01
CA PRO A 135 -4.75 -2.10 -38.29
C PRO A 135 -3.38 -1.42 -38.18
N PRO A 136 -2.30 -2.01 -38.72
CA PRO A 136 -0.97 -1.44 -38.58
C PRO A 136 -1.00 0.00 -39.10
N ALA A 137 -0.57 0.94 -38.25
CA ALA A 137 -0.34 2.30 -38.67
C ALA A 137 0.62 2.25 -39.87
N ASP A 138 0.21 2.90 -40.94
CA ASP A 138 0.93 2.98 -42.20
C ASP A 138 2.30 3.64 -41.93
N THR A 139 3.29 2.82 -41.58
CA THR A 139 4.67 3.28 -41.41
C THR A 139 5.19 3.62 -42.80
N PRO A 140 5.62 4.87 -43.06
CA PRO A 140 6.15 5.26 -44.35
C PRO A 140 7.32 4.33 -44.72
N ASP A 141 7.26 3.70 -45.90
CA ASP A 141 8.35 2.86 -46.41
C ASP A 141 9.60 3.75 -46.57
N PRO A 142 10.72 3.45 -45.87
CA PRO A 142 11.93 4.27 -45.92
C PRO A 142 12.61 4.28 -47.30
N ARG A 143 12.06 3.58 -48.30
CA ARG A 143 12.53 3.56 -49.68
C ARG A 143 11.96 4.68 -50.56
N TYR A 144 11.02 5.48 -50.07
CA TYR A 144 10.52 6.68 -50.76
C TYR A 144 10.76 7.92 -49.89
N PRO A 145 11.84 8.69 -50.13
CA PRO A 145 11.92 10.03 -49.55
C PRO A 145 10.81 10.89 -50.16
N ASP A 146 10.07 11.60 -49.32
CA ASP A 146 9.00 12.51 -49.71
C ASP A 146 9.44 13.41 -50.88
N ASP A 147 8.75 13.31 -52.02
CA ASP A 147 8.92 14.26 -53.11
C ASP A 147 8.57 15.66 -52.60
N PRO A 148 9.42 16.68 -52.81
CA PRO A 148 9.10 18.03 -52.39
C PRO A 148 7.87 18.54 -53.15
N PRO A 149 7.00 19.33 -52.49
CA PRO A 149 5.78 19.83 -53.11
C PRO A 149 6.11 20.68 -54.35
N PRO A 150 5.28 20.61 -55.42
CA PRO A 150 5.57 21.32 -56.65
C PRO A 150 5.54 22.84 -56.42
N ALA A 151 6.56 23.51 -56.96
CA ALA A 151 6.70 24.96 -56.89
C ALA A 151 5.46 25.68 -57.48
N PRO A 152 5.08 26.85 -56.94
CA PRO A 152 3.96 27.62 -57.47
C PRO A 152 4.28 28.08 -58.91
N LYS A 153 3.32 27.88 -59.81
CA LYS A 153 3.41 28.34 -61.20
C LYS A 153 3.38 29.88 -61.25
N PRO A 154 4.09 30.49 -62.22
CA PRO A 154 4.08 31.94 -62.44
C PRO A 154 2.73 32.45 -62.95
#